data_AF-A0AB35BI41-F1
#
_entry.id   AF-A0AB35BI41-F1
#
_cell.length_a   1.000
_cell.length_b   1.000
_cell.length_c   1.000
_cell.angle_alpha   90.00
_cell.angle_beta   90.00
_cell.angle_gamma   90.00
#
_symmetry.space_group_name_H-M   'P 1'
#
loop_
_entity.id
_entity.type
_entity.pdbx_description
1 polymer ?
#
loop_
_entity_poly.entity_id
_entity_poly.type
_entity_poly.pdbx_seq_one_letter_code
_entity_poly.pdbx_strand_id
1 'polypeptide(L)'
;MIIDGSRYSSVFEGIEDSRGSAFSALLRSAREVHRARLPEHVGGLRLGVARGSAPDYLLWLPVTDLHNDDADLIERIESHAALEAEREQAWRRRIDEAAAATKPTARPTPPSSLAMQWNRLVQWARTNAPKAAQHAVAGASPDDISAAQPTTGLAWPAELAEFYRLEHPNARLTPRGRFFALEEMLAIRRTEIDDWVEFLRTQDDEEDQLAVQASNSEPAGSEAFAFLDAFVPLAGDDGDFYVVDTRPGPLHGCVSEFLREGDSSMRWPSLADMVAELAQSLETGRPFADIWVPAVDDGSPVWDTQ
;
A
#
# COMPACT_ATOMS: atom_id res chain seq x y z
N MET A 1 20.07 -9.43 2.62
CA MET A 1 19.57 -8.45 3.59
C MET A 1 18.71 -9.12 4.64
N ILE A 2 18.88 -8.76 5.92
CA ILE A 2 18.05 -9.23 7.04
C ILE A 2 17.45 -8.00 7.72
N ILE A 3 16.13 -7.98 7.92
CA ILE A 3 15.43 -6.91 8.65
C ILE A 3 14.71 -7.55 9.85
N ASP A 4 15.05 -7.10 11.05
CA ASP A 4 14.40 -7.45 12.31
C ASP A 4 13.23 -6.48 12.55
N GLY A 5 12.00 -7.01 12.65
CA GLY A 5 10.76 -6.23 12.77
C GLY A 5 10.52 -5.57 14.14
N SER A 6 11.55 -5.39 14.97
CA SER A 6 11.47 -4.63 16.22
C SER A 6 11.85 -3.15 16.01
N ARG A 7 11.69 -2.29 17.03
CA ARG A 7 12.07 -0.84 17.03
C ARG A 7 13.57 -0.56 16.72
N TYR A 8 14.34 -1.58 16.36
CA TYR A 8 15.75 -1.51 16.00
C TYR A 8 15.97 -2.34 14.74
N SER A 9 15.85 -1.73 13.56
CA SER A 9 16.33 -2.37 12.33
C SER A 9 17.86 -2.45 12.40
N SER A 10 18.42 -3.62 12.11
CA SER A 10 19.85 -3.79 11.86
C SER A 10 19.99 -4.52 10.55
N VAL A 11 20.54 -3.84 9.54
CA VAL A 11 20.72 -4.38 8.20
C VAL A 11 22.05 -5.14 8.17
N PHE A 12 21.99 -6.41 7.77
CA PHE A 12 23.18 -7.23 7.52
C PHE A 12 23.27 -7.55 6.04
N GLU A 13 24.39 -7.14 5.44
CA GLU A 13 24.68 -7.27 4.01
C GLU A 13 25.93 -8.12 3.77
N GLY A 14 25.90 -8.87 2.68
CA GLY A 14 27.00 -9.70 2.24
C GLY A 14 26.89 -9.97 0.75
N ILE A 15 28.03 -10.10 0.09
CA ILE A 15 28.14 -10.43 -1.34
C ILE A 15 28.69 -11.84 -1.45
N GLU A 16 28.04 -12.67 -2.26
CA GLU A 16 28.40 -14.06 -2.45
C GLU A 16 28.41 -14.40 -3.95
N ASP A 17 29.33 -15.28 -4.34
CA ASP A 17 29.58 -15.60 -5.76
C ASP A 17 28.47 -16.43 -6.42
N SER A 18 27.54 -16.94 -5.61
CA SER A 18 26.40 -17.72 -6.09
C SER A 18 25.17 -17.48 -5.22
N ARG A 19 23.99 -17.70 -5.81
CA ARG A 19 22.71 -17.58 -5.11
C ARG A 19 22.61 -18.55 -3.92
N GLY A 20 23.10 -19.79 -4.09
CA GLY A 20 23.15 -20.77 -2.99
C GLY A 20 24.05 -20.31 -1.84
N SER A 21 25.24 -19.79 -2.16
CA SER A 21 26.15 -19.22 -1.16
C SER A 21 25.53 -18.00 -0.45
N ALA A 22 24.83 -17.14 -1.19
CA ALA A 22 24.09 -15.99 -0.65
C ALA A 22 23.04 -16.42 0.38
N PHE A 23 22.23 -17.44 0.08
CA PHE A 23 21.24 -17.93 1.04
C PHE A 23 21.87 -18.59 2.27
N SER A 24 22.94 -19.38 2.11
CA SER A 24 23.64 -19.96 3.26
C SER A 24 24.26 -18.88 4.16
N ALA A 25 24.84 -17.83 3.58
CA ALA A 25 25.37 -16.69 4.32
C ALA A 25 24.26 -15.89 5.03
N LEU A 26 23.12 -15.72 4.36
CA LEU A 26 21.93 -15.08 4.91
C LEU A 26 21.38 -15.84 6.13
N LEU A 27 21.20 -17.16 6.03
CA LEU A 27 20.70 -18.00 7.13
C LEU A 27 21.67 -18.04 8.30
N ARG A 28 22.98 -18.08 8.03
CA ARG A 28 24.01 -17.98 9.07
C ARG A 28 23.90 -16.66 9.83
N SER A 29 23.81 -15.55 9.10
CA SER A 29 23.67 -14.21 9.67
C SER A 29 22.36 -14.09 10.46
N ALA A 30 21.25 -14.61 9.95
CA ALA A 30 19.95 -14.62 10.63
C ALA A 30 20.00 -15.35 11.98
N ARG A 31 20.69 -16.49 12.04
CA ARG A 31 20.90 -17.24 13.28
C ARG A 31 21.85 -16.53 14.25
N GLU A 32 22.83 -15.81 13.75
CA GLU A 32 23.72 -14.98 14.58
C GLU A 32 22.98 -13.80 15.20
N VAL A 33 22.15 -13.10 14.41
CA VAL A 33 21.26 -12.05 14.89
C VAL A 33 20.31 -12.58 15.96
N HIS A 34 19.68 -13.73 15.69
CA HIS A 34 18.80 -14.37 16.65
C HIS A 34 19.52 -14.79 17.95
N ARG A 35 20.77 -15.28 17.88
CA ARG A 35 21.56 -15.66 19.06
C ARG A 35 22.07 -14.46 19.86
N ALA A 36 22.40 -13.36 19.18
CA ALA A 36 22.96 -12.17 19.81
C ALA A 36 21.92 -11.37 20.60
N ARG A 37 20.63 -11.51 20.29
CA ARG A 37 19.54 -10.84 20.99
C ARG A 37 18.82 -11.83 21.91
N LEU A 38 18.85 -11.55 23.22
CA LEU A 38 18.12 -12.30 24.25
C LEU A 38 16.62 -12.43 23.88
N PRO A 39 15.89 -13.47 24.35
CA PRO A 39 14.59 -13.94 23.83
C PRO A 39 13.39 -13.00 24.01
N GLU A 40 13.63 -11.71 24.20
CA GLU A 40 12.61 -10.70 24.34
C GLU A 40 12.32 -10.05 22.96
N HIS A 41 11.19 -10.46 22.37
CA HIS A 41 10.36 -9.71 21.40
C HIS A 41 10.57 -9.85 19.89
N VAL A 42 11.37 -10.77 19.35
CA VAL A 42 11.44 -10.98 17.88
C VAL A 42 10.54 -12.14 17.45
N GLY A 43 9.37 -11.83 16.87
CA GLY A 43 8.42 -12.82 16.35
C GLY A 43 8.82 -13.45 15.00
N GLY A 44 9.70 -12.80 14.25
CA GLY A 44 10.16 -13.25 12.93
C GLY A 44 11.22 -12.32 12.35
N LEU A 45 11.92 -12.78 11.32
CA LEU A 45 12.91 -12.00 10.55
C LEU A 45 12.43 -11.86 9.11
N ARG A 46 12.70 -10.72 8.47
CA ARG A 46 12.57 -10.58 7.01
C ARG A 46 13.90 -10.87 6.34
N LEU A 47 13.87 -11.72 5.33
CA LEU A 47 15.04 -12.21 4.61
C LEU A 47 14.91 -11.89 3.13
N GLY A 48 15.89 -11.22 2.54
CA GLY A 48 15.90 -10.87 1.13
C GLY A 48 17.24 -11.17 0.45
N VAL A 49 17.18 -11.62 -0.80
CA VAL A 49 18.34 -11.76 -1.69
C VAL A 49 18.13 -10.89 -2.92
N ALA A 50 19.11 -10.04 -3.20
CA ALA A 50 19.14 -9.09 -4.30
C ALA A 50 20.08 -9.58 -5.41
N ARG A 51 19.80 -9.19 -6.67
CA ARG A 51 20.83 -9.09 -7.72
C ARG A 51 21.15 -7.61 -8.00
N GLY A 52 21.64 -6.89 -6.99
CA GLY A 52 21.89 -5.45 -7.09
C GLY A 52 21.82 -4.77 -5.73
N SER A 53 21.51 -3.47 -5.71
CA SER A 53 21.40 -2.67 -4.48
C SER A 53 20.08 -2.83 -3.72
N ALA A 54 19.02 -3.36 -4.35
CA ALA A 54 17.73 -3.60 -3.69
C ALA A 54 17.32 -5.09 -3.72
N PRO A 55 16.70 -5.64 -2.65
CA PRO A 55 16.23 -7.02 -2.63
C PRO A 55 15.17 -7.25 -3.71
N ASP A 56 15.28 -8.36 -4.45
CA ASP A 56 14.26 -8.75 -5.43
C ASP A 56 12.92 -9.11 -4.73
N TYR A 57 12.97 -9.44 -3.43
CA TYR A 57 11.83 -9.73 -2.55
C TYR A 57 12.29 -9.81 -1.07
N LEU A 58 11.35 -9.65 -0.13
CA LEU A 58 11.55 -9.86 1.31
C LEU A 58 10.60 -10.93 1.83
N LEU A 59 11.12 -12.08 2.23
CA LEU A 59 10.34 -13.15 2.86
C LEU A 59 10.30 -12.95 4.37
N TRP A 60 9.10 -12.96 4.97
CA TRP A 60 8.96 -13.10 6.41
C TRP A 60 9.16 -14.56 6.83
N LEU A 61 10.14 -14.81 7.71
CA LEU A 61 10.45 -16.11 8.27
C LEU A 61 10.22 -16.10 9.80
N PRO A 62 9.37 -16.99 10.35
CA PRO A 62 9.28 -17.19 11.79
C PRO A 62 10.66 -17.51 12.38
N VAL A 63 11.00 -16.96 13.54
CA VAL A 63 12.27 -17.32 14.22
C VAL A 63 12.33 -18.81 14.57
N THR A 64 11.18 -19.47 14.77
CA THR A 64 11.08 -20.92 14.97
C THR A 64 11.59 -21.72 13.77
N ASP A 65 11.48 -21.16 12.57
CA ASP A 65 11.89 -21.83 11.34
C ASP A 65 13.41 -21.82 11.15
N LEU A 66 14.15 -20.95 11.86
CA LEU A 66 15.63 -20.93 11.83
C LEU A 66 16.27 -22.21 12.38
N HIS A 67 15.50 -23.06 13.07
CA HIS A 67 15.92 -24.38 13.55
C HIS A 67 15.86 -25.47 12.48
N ASN A 68 15.20 -25.22 11.34
CA ASN A 68 15.11 -26.17 10.25
C ASN A 68 16.45 -26.26 9.49
N ASP A 69 16.59 -27.33 8.69
CA ASP A 69 17.76 -27.55 7.86
C ASP A 69 17.92 -26.47 6.78
N ASP A 70 19.16 -26.16 6.43
CA ASP A 70 19.46 -25.11 5.45
C ASP A 70 18.91 -25.47 4.07
N ALA A 71 18.95 -26.73 3.66
CA ALA A 71 18.43 -27.15 2.35
C ALA A 71 16.93 -26.90 2.25
N ASP A 72 16.16 -27.24 3.28
CA ASP A 72 14.71 -27.05 3.33
C ASP A 72 14.34 -25.57 3.35
N LEU A 73 15.07 -24.75 4.10
CA LEU A 73 14.84 -23.31 4.16
C LEU A 73 15.20 -22.63 2.83
N ILE A 74 16.29 -23.04 2.19
CA ILE A 74 16.69 -22.54 0.87
C ILE A 74 15.61 -22.89 -0.16
N GLU A 75 15.13 -24.14 -0.20
CA GLU A 75 14.08 -24.57 -1.14
C GLU A 75 12.78 -23.78 -0.94
N ARG A 76 12.38 -23.52 0.32
CA ARG A 76 11.21 -22.69 0.64
C ARG A 76 11.38 -21.24 0.19
N ILE A 77 12.55 -20.65 0.46
CA ILE A 77 12.87 -19.28 0.05
C ILE A 77 12.89 -19.18 -1.48
N GLU A 78 13.45 -20.15 -2.18
CA GLU A 78 13.50 -20.19 -3.65
C GLU A 78 12.11 -20.40 -4.27
N SER A 79 11.30 -21.30 -3.71
CA SER A 79 9.92 -21.50 -4.18
C SER A 79 9.07 -20.24 -4.02
N HIS A 80 9.22 -19.54 -2.89
CA HIS A 80 8.50 -18.28 -2.68
C HIS A 80 9.01 -17.17 -3.61
N ALA A 81 10.32 -17.07 -3.82
CA ALA A 81 10.91 -16.14 -4.78
C ALA A 81 10.39 -16.38 -6.20
N ALA A 82 10.27 -17.64 -6.61
CA ALA A 82 9.74 -18.02 -7.92
C ALA A 82 8.27 -17.66 -8.06
N LEU A 83 7.46 -17.91 -7.02
CA LEU A 83 6.04 -17.53 -7.00
C LEU A 83 5.87 -16.01 -7.08
N GLU A 84 6.63 -15.23 -6.33
CA GLU A 84 6.56 -13.76 -6.38
C GLU A 84 7.05 -13.22 -7.72
N ALA A 85 8.13 -13.76 -8.29
CA ALA A 85 8.58 -13.41 -9.64
C ALA A 85 7.55 -13.78 -10.72
N GLU A 86 6.83 -14.90 -10.58
CA GLU A 86 5.73 -15.28 -11.47
C GLU A 86 4.53 -14.34 -11.32
N ARG A 87 4.18 -13.93 -10.10
CA ARG A 87 3.12 -12.94 -9.83
C ARG A 87 3.48 -11.59 -10.42
N GLU A 88 4.71 -11.13 -10.23
CA GLU A 88 5.23 -9.88 -10.80
C GLU A 88 5.23 -9.93 -12.33
N GLN A 89 5.69 -11.03 -12.95
CA GLN A 89 5.67 -11.20 -14.40
C GLN A 89 4.25 -11.33 -14.97
N ALA A 90 3.33 -11.97 -14.24
CA ALA A 90 1.92 -12.03 -14.62
C ALA A 90 1.26 -10.65 -14.49
N TRP A 91 1.65 -9.88 -13.47
CA TRP A 91 1.19 -8.53 -13.25
C TRP A 91 1.70 -7.55 -14.30
N ARG A 92 3.01 -7.54 -14.59
CA ARG A 92 3.61 -6.79 -15.70
C ARG A 92 2.98 -7.11 -17.04
N ARG A 93 2.71 -8.39 -17.33
CA ARG A 93 1.97 -8.79 -18.54
C ARG A 93 0.55 -8.21 -18.55
N ARG A 94 -0.16 -8.21 -17.42
CA ARG A 94 -1.49 -7.60 -17.30
C ARG A 94 -1.45 -6.08 -17.47
N ILE A 95 -0.43 -5.41 -16.94
CA ILE A 95 -0.20 -3.97 -17.14
C ILE A 95 0.11 -3.69 -18.61
N ASP A 96 1.00 -4.44 -19.25
CA ASP A 96 1.36 -4.27 -20.65
C ASP A 96 0.19 -4.58 -21.57
N GLU A 97 -0.61 -5.61 -21.25
CA GLU A 97 -1.85 -5.95 -21.95
C GLU A 97 -2.91 -4.87 -21.75
N ALA A 98 -3.05 -4.31 -20.54
CA ALA A 98 -3.94 -3.19 -20.26
C ALA A 98 -3.47 -1.91 -20.97
N ALA A 99 -2.17 -1.60 -20.98
CA ALA A 99 -1.58 -0.47 -21.68
C ALA A 99 -1.69 -0.62 -23.21
N ALA A 100 -1.54 -1.83 -23.75
CA ALA A 100 -1.71 -2.13 -25.16
C ALA A 100 -3.18 -2.14 -25.59
N ALA A 101 -4.09 -2.58 -24.72
CA ALA A 101 -5.53 -2.51 -24.93
C ALA A 101 -6.05 -1.06 -24.80
N THR A 102 -5.35 -0.24 -24.01
CA THR A 102 -5.61 1.18 -23.82
C THR A 102 -4.78 1.97 -24.83
N LYS A 103 -5.24 2.02 -26.09
CA LYS A 103 -5.02 3.27 -26.85
C LYS A 103 -5.46 4.43 -25.95
N PRO A 104 -4.78 5.60 -25.93
CA PRO A 104 -5.26 6.78 -25.22
C PRO A 104 -6.50 7.32 -25.95
N THR A 105 -7.57 6.54 -25.93
CA THR A 105 -8.89 7.08 -25.86
C THR A 105 -9.06 7.45 -24.41
N ALA A 106 -8.92 8.75 -24.13
CA ALA A 106 -9.83 9.43 -23.24
C ALA A 106 -11.25 9.06 -23.70
N ARG A 107 -11.72 7.87 -23.32
CA ARG A 107 -13.14 7.61 -23.28
C ARG A 107 -13.57 8.39 -22.04
N PRO A 108 -14.50 9.34 -22.15
CA PRO A 108 -15.19 9.77 -20.97
C PRO A 108 -15.86 8.51 -20.45
N THR A 109 -15.36 7.94 -19.36
CA THR A 109 -16.13 6.99 -18.58
C THR A 109 -17.50 7.65 -18.42
N PRO A 110 -18.62 7.05 -18.89
CA PRO A 110 -19.93 7.59 -18.53
C PRO A 110 -19.88 7.62 -17.01
N PRO A 111 -19.97 8.81 -16.38
CA PRO A 111 -19.68 8.93 -14.98
C PRO A 111 -20.70 8.07 -14.26
N SER A 112 -20.26 6.93 -13.73
CA SER A 112 -20.72 6.65 -12.40
C SER A 112 -20.15 7.77 -11.55
N SER A 113 -20.91 8.85 -11.44
CA SER A 113 -20.53 10.02 -10.65
C SER A 113 -19.96 9.52 -9.33
N LEU A 114 -18.77 10.02 -8.95
CA LEU A 114 -18.17 9.68 -7.67
C LEU A 114 -19.20 9.88 -6.55
N ALA A 115 -19.91 11.01 -6.54
CA ALA A 115 -21.01 11.26 -5.62
C ALA A 115 -22.12 10.19 -5.64
N MET A 116 -22.49 9.67 -6.82
CA MET A 116 -23.48 8.59 -6.93
C MET A 116 -22.97 7.29 -6.28
N GLN A 117 -21.73 6.91 -6.57
CA GLN A 117 -21.14 5.68 -6.03
C GLN A 117 -20.87 5.81 -4.53
N TRP A 118 -20.41 6.97 -4.10
CA TRP A 118 -20.22 7.30 -2.70
C TRP A 118 -21.54 7.27 -1.92
N ASN A 119 -22.63 7.79 -2.50
CA ASN A 119 -23.93 7.71 -1.87
C ASN A 119 -24.38 6.25 -1.66
N ARG A 120 -24.06 5.33 -2.58
CA ARG A 120 -24.33 3.88 -2.37
C ARG A 120 -23.59 3.37 -1.13
N LEU A 121 -22.30 3.70 -0.99
CA LEU A 121 -21.53 3.35 0.20
C LEU A 121 -22.10 3.93 1.49
N VAL A 122 -22.49 5.22 1.48
CA VAL A 122 -23.10 5.88 2.65
C VAL A 122 -24.43 5.21 3.03
N GLN A 123 -25.29 4.89 2.06
CA GLN A 123 -26.54 4.18 2.34
C GLN A 123 -26.27 2.78 2.88
N TRP A 124 -25.33 2.05 2.27
CA TRP A 124 -24.93 0.73 2.75
C TRP A 124 -24.43 0.79 4.20
N ALA A 125 -23.58 1.79 4.54
CA ALA A 125 -23.06 1.98 5.87
C ALA A 125 -24.17 2.32 6.88
N ARG A 126 -25.15 3.15 6.52
CA ARG A 126 -26.30 3.46 7.39
C ARG A 126 -27.18 2.25 7.67
N THR A 127 -27.31 1.34 6.70
CA THR A 127 -28.11 0.12 6.86
C THR A 127 -27.36 -0.96 7.63
N ASN A 128 -26.10 -1.22 7.28
CA ASN A 128 -25.35 -2.38 7.78
C ASN A 128 -24.43 -2.04 8.95
N ALA A 129 -24.02 -0.77 9.09
CA ALA A 129 -23.15 -0.29 10.16
C ALA A 129 -23.66 1.00 10.85
N PRO A 130 -24.90 0.99 11.39
CA PRO A 130 -25.55 2.22 11.86
C PRO A 130 -24.83 2.91 13.03
N LYS A 131 -24.20 2.16 13.95
CA LYS A 131 -23.43 2.75 15.08
C LYS A 131 -22.23 3.55 14.57
N ALA A 132 -21.55 3.02 13.56
CA ALA A 132 -20.42 3.65 12.90
C ALA A 132 -20.88 4.87 12.07
N ALA A 133 -21.95 4.70 11.29
CA ALA A 133 -22.53 5.77 10.46
C ALA A 133 -23.11 6.96 11.26
N GLN A 134 -23.50 6.76 12.53
CA GLN A 134 -23.95 7.86 13.41
C GLN A 134 -22.86 8.91 13.68
N HIS A 135 -21.60 8.52 13.53
CA HIS A 135 -20.44 9.39 13.76
C HIS A 135 -19.84 9.88 12.43
N ALA A 136 -20.64 9.95 11.36
CA ALA A 136 -20.19 10.44 10.07
C ALA A 136 -19.69 11.89 10.18
N VAL A 137 -18.62 12.18 9.46
CA VAL A 137 -18.00 13.51 9.38
C VAL A 137 -18.59 14.24 8.17
N ALA A 138 -19.03 15.48 8.37
CA ALA A 138 -19.53 16.29 7.28
C ALA A 138 -18.43 16.53 6.24
N GLY A 139 -18.83 16.71 4.97
CA GLY A 139 -17.90 17.08 3.92
C GLY A 139 -17.26 18.43 4.15
N ALA A 140 -16.01 18.58 3.70
CA ALA A 140 -15.24 19.80 3.83
C ALA A 140 -15.82 20.94 2.97
N SER A 141 -15.64 22.18 3.45
CA SER A 141 -16.05 23.35 2.68
C SER A 141 -15.12 23.59 1.48
N PRO A 142 -15.57 24.32 0.44
CA PRO A 142 -14.69 24.71 -0.66
C PRO A 142 -13.43 25.46 -0.22
N ASP A 143 -13.54 26.26 0.84
CA ASP A 143 -12.43 27.04 1.40
C ASP A 143 -11.40 26.10 2.07
N ASP A 144 -11.85 25.10 2.83
CA ASP A 144 -10.95 24.10 3.44
C ASP A 144 -10.21 23.29 2.37
N ILE A 145 -10.90 22.89 1.29
CA ILE A 145 -10.27 22.20 0.15
C ILE A 145 -9.22 23.10 -0.51
N SER A 146 -9.55 24.36 -0.75
CA SER A 146 -8.62 25.32 -1.34
C SER A 146 -7.41 25.58 -0.44
N ALA A 147 -7.57 25.50 0.88
CA ALA A 147 -6.48 25.62 1.84
C ALA A 147 -5.62 24.34 1.92
N ALA A 148 -6.23 23.16 1.76
CA ALA A 148 -5.55 21.87 1.81
C ALA A 148 -4.67 21.59 0.59
N GLN A 149 -5.14 21.91 -0.62
CA GLN A 149 -4.39 21.68 -1.87
C GLN A 149 -2.91 22.14 -1.81
N PRO A 150 -2.59 23.40 -1.46
CA PRO A 150 -1.19 23.85 -1.42
C PRO A 150 -0.37 23.14 -0.34
N THR A 151 -0.98 22.64 0.75
CA THR A 151 -0.26 21.91 1.79
C THR A 151 0.21 20.52 1.36
N THR A 152 -0.44 19.97 0.32
CA THR A 152 -0.02 18.71 -0.32
C THR A 152 0.99 18.91 -1.44
N GLY A 153 1.35 20.16 -1.75
CA GLY A 153 2.39 20.48 -2.75
C GLY A 153 2.00 20.24 -4.21
N LEU A 154 0.85 19.62 -4.50
CA LEU A 154 0.42 19.25 -5.85
C LEU A 154 -1.03 19.63 -6.15
N ALA A 155 -1.33 19.77 -7.44
CA ALA A 155 -2.69 20.00 -7.90
C ALA A 155 -3.52 18.72 -7.72
N TRP A 156 -4.70 18.85 -7.12
CA TRP A 156 -5.59 17.72 -6.93
C TRP A 156 -6.41 17.41 -8.19
N PRO A 157 -6.63 16.11 -8.48
CA PRO A 157 -7.68 15.70 -9.40
C PRO A 157 -9.05 16.22 -8.95
N ALA A 158 -9.94 16.50 -9.91
CA ALA A 158 -11.28 16.98 -9.62
C ALA A 158 -12.08 16.01 -8.73
N GLU A 159 -11.91 14.71 -8.94
CA GLU A 159 -12.55 13.65 -8.13
C GLU A 159 -12.09 13.68 -6.68
N LEU A 160 -10.82 13.98 -6.40
CA LEU A 160 -10.31 14.07 -5.04
C LEU A 160 -10.91 15.27 -4.29
N ALA A 161 -11.05 16.41 -4.97
CA ALA A 161 -11.74 17.57 -4.40
C ALA A 161 -13.25 17.32 -4.21
N GLU A 162 -13.91 16.58 -5.11
CA GLU A 162 -15.30 16.16 -4.96
C GLU A 162 -15.46 15.22 -3.77
N PHE A 163 -14.58 14.20 -3.65
CA PHE A 163 -14.57 13.22 -2.57
C PHE A 163 -14.62 13.88 -1.20
N TYR A 164 -13.69 14.79 -0.91
CA TYR A 164 -13.61 15.43 0.40
C TYR A 164 -14.78 16.39 0.71
N ARG A 165 -15.57 16.80 -0.29
CA ARG A 165 -16.81 17.57 -0.06
C ARG A 165 -17.99 16.67 0.31
N LEU A 166 -17.88 15.36 0.17
CA LEU A 166 -18.93 14.42 0.54
C LEU A 166 -18.85 14.07 2.04
N GLU A 167 -19.98 13.66 2.61
CA GLU A 167 -20.02 13.14 3.99
C GLU A 167 -19.21 11.84 4.08
N HIS A 168 -18.33 11.73 5.07
CA HIS A 168 -17.50 10.55 5.29
C HIS A 168 -18.11 9.68 6.40
N PRO A 169 -18.65 8.50 6.08
CA PRO A 169 -19.15 7.60 7.10
C PRO A 169 -17.97 7.08 7.93
N ASN A 170 -18.09 7.12 9.26
CA ASN A 170 -17.05 6.64 10.15
C ASN A 170 -17.11 5.11 10.32
N ALA A 171 -17.03 4.38 9.20
CA ALA A 171 -17.13 2.92 9.12
C ALA A 171 -15.93 2.33 8.35
N ARG A 172 -15.51 1.11 8.72
CA ARG A 172 -14.39 0.37 8.09
C ARG A 172 -14.78 -0.20 6.71
N LEU A 173 -15.14 0.68 5.79
CA LEU A 173 -15.68 0.28 4.49
C LEU A 173 -14.66 -0.38 3.56
N THR A 174 -13.37 -0.45 3.91
CA THR A 174 -12.35 -1.12 3.09
C THR A 174 -11.58 -2.16 3.91
N PRO A 175 -10.92 -3.14 3.27
CA PRO A 175 -10.04 -4.08 3.97
C PRO A 175 -8.93 -3.40 4.77
N ARG A 176 -8.43 -2.27 4.26
CA ARG A 176 -7.33 -1.51 4.88
C ARG A 176 -7.80 -0.63 6.02
N GLY A 177 -9.09 -0.31 6.12
CA GLY A 177 -9.56 0.62 7.13
C GLY A 177 -10.78 1.41 6.70
N ARG A 178 -11.04 2.49 7.44
CA ARG A 178 -12.04 3.49 7.09
C ARG A 178 -11.43 4.53 6.15
N PHE A 179 -12.30 5.24 5.43
CA PHE A 179 -11.87 6.43 4.71
C PHE A 179 -11.58 7.57 5.70
N PHE A 180 -10.58 8.39 5.37
CA PHE A 180 -10.18 9.55 6.15
C PHE A 180 -10.97 10.78 5.71
N ALA A 181 -11.46 11.55 6.68
CA ALA A 181 -11.95 12.90 6.39
C ALA A 181 -10.76 13.84 6.11
N LEU A 182 -11.02 15.02 5.55
CA LEU A 182 -9.98 15.95 5.08
C LEU A 182 -8.90 16.24 6.14
N GLU A 183 -9.31 16.66 7.35
CA GLU A 183 -8.36 17.03 8.42
C GLU A 183 -7.49 15.85 8.84
N GLU A 184 -8.08 14.68 8.92
CA GLU A 184 -7.35 13.47 9.28
C GLU A 184 -6.38 13.04 8.19
N MET A 185 -6.79 13.09 6.92
CA MET A 185 -5.88 12.79 5.82
C MET A 185 -4.65 13.71 5.88
N LEU A 186 -4.85 15.01 6.13
CA LEU A 186 -3.74 15.96 6.22
C LEU A 186 -2.80 15.61 7.37
N ALA A 187 -3.33 15.17 8.51
CA ALA A 187 -2.54 14.73 9.65
C ALA A 187 -1.76 13.44 9.34
N ILE A 188 -2.42 12.42 8.80
CA ILE A 188 -1.79 11.14 8.43
C ILE A 188 -0.70 11.37 7.39
N ARG A 189 -1.01 12.10 6.31
CA ARG A 189 -0.03 12.40 5.26
C ARG A 189 1.19 13.13 5.81
N ARG A 190 1.00 14.05 6.76
CA ARG A 190 2.12 14.75 7.41
C ARG A 190 2.99 13.77 8.17
N THR A 191 2.38 12.93 9.01
CA THR A 191 3.10 11.90 9.79
C THR A 191 3.87 10.96 8.88
N GLU A 192 3.25 10.43 7.83
CA GLU A 192 3.93 9.50 6.90
C GLU A 192 5.13 10.15 6.21
N ILE A 193 5.00 11.39 5.75
CA ILE A 193 6.13 12.10 5.14
C ILE A 193 7.25 12.32 6.17
N ASP A 194 6.91 12.77 7.38
CA ASP A 194 7.88 13.04 8.43
C ASP A 194 8.60 11.74 8.87
N ASP A 195 7.87 10.64 9.01
CA ASP A 195 8.40 9.31 9.36
C ASP A 195 9.33 8.76 8.28
N TRP A 196 8.96 8.88 7.00
CA TRP A 196 9.83 8.46 5.89
C TRP A 196 11.07 9.34 5.76
N VAL A 197 10.94 10.66 5.95
CA VAL A 197 12.10 11.57 5.98
C VAL A 197 13.04 11.22 7.14
N GLU A 198 12.49 10.96 8.34
CA GLU A 198 13.29 10.54 9.48
C GLU A 198 13.97 9.19 9.22
N PHE A 199 13.23 8.21 8.70
CA PHE A 199 13.76 6.89 8.33
C PHE A 199 14.97 7.02 7.41
N LEU A 200 14.82 7.70 6.27
CA LEU A 200 15.90 7.92 5.30
C LEU A 200 17.11 8.64 5.92
N ARG A 201 16.86 9.64 6.78
CA ARG A 201 17.94 10.36 7.48
C ARG A 201 18.68 9.47 8.47
N THR A 202 17.98 8.56 9.15
CA THR A 202 18.60 7.66 10.16
C THR A 202 19.44 6.55 9.54
N GLN A 203 19.09 6.11 8.32
CA GLN A 203 19.89 5.09 7.61
C GLN A 203 21.19 5.66 7.03
N ASP A 204 21.34 6.99 6.93
CA ASP A 204 22.49 7.68 6.30
C ASP A 204 22.77 7.14 4.88
N ASP A 205 21.71 6.73 4.19
CA ASP A 205 21.78 6.14 2.85
C ASP A 205 21.41 7.19 1.79
N GLU A 206 22.43 7.75 1.13
CA GLU A 206 22.26 8.71 0.04
C GLU A 206 21.59 8.08 -1.20
N GLU A 207 21.73 6.76 -1.42
CA GLU A 207 21.13 6.05 -2.56
C GLU A 207 19.61 5.99 -2.40
N ASP A 208 19.13 5.65 -1.21
CA ASP A 208 17.69 5.61 -0.90
C ASP A 208 17.06 7.01 -1.01
N GLN A 209 17.73 8.05 -0.54
CA GLN A 209 17.25 9.43 -0.69
C GLN A 209 17.10 9.82 -2.17
N LEU A 210 18.08 9.45 -3.01
CA LEU A 210 18.01 9.67 -4.45
C LEU A 210 16.90 8.83 -5.11
N ALA A 211 16.68 7.59 -4.67
CA ALA A 211 15.63 6.71 -5.17
C ALA A 211 14.23 7.26 -4.87
N VAL A 212 14.01 7.86 -3.70
CA VAL A 212 12.74 8.53 -3.36
C VAL A 212 12.52 9.79 -4.20
N GLN A 213 13.57 10.58 -4.43
CA GLN A 213 13.49 11.74 -5.33
C GLN A 213 13.20 11.34 -6.78
N ALA A 214 13.82 10.25 -7.25
CA ALA A 214 13.53 9.67 -8.55
C ALA A 214 12.06 9.21 -8.64
N SER A 215 11.58 8.49 -7.62
CA SER A 215 10.19 8.01 -7.54
C SER A 215 9.16 9.14 -7.56
N ASN A 216 9.46 10.28 -6.93
CA ASN A 216 8.63 11.50 -6.99
C ASN A 216 8.57 12.12 -8.41
N SER A 217 9.58 11.86 -9.24
CA SER A 217 9.68 12.39 -10.60
C SER A 217 9.07 11.48 -11.66
N GLU A 218 8.82 10.20 -11.33
CA GLU A 218 8.14 9.25 -12.19
C GLU A 218 6.66 9.64 -12.43
N PRO A 219 6.05 9.24 -13.56
CA PRO A 219 4.66 9.55 -13.82
C PRO A 219 3.72 8.81 -12.85
N ALA A 220 2.54 9.38 -12.61
CA ALA A 220 1.52 8.73 -11.81
C ALA A 220 1.22 7.29 -12.27
N GLY A 221 0.95 6.42 -11.31
CA GLY A 221 0.73 4.99 -11.50
C GLY A 221 2.00 4.15 -11.59
N SER A 222 3.19 4.78 -11.63
CA SER A 222 4.46 4.06 -11.51
C SER A 222 4.64 3.52 -10.09
N GLU A 223 5.38 2.44 -9.93
CA GLU A 223 5.74 1.94 -8.61
C GLU A 223 6.57 2.99 -7.86
N ALA A 224 6.45 2.95 -6.53
CA ALA A 224 7.26 3.73 -5.62
C ALA A 224 7.60 2.85 -4.42
N PHE A 225 8.78 3.05 -3.87
CA PHE A 225 9.36 2.27 -2.76
C PHE A 225 9.39 3.05 -1.44
N ALA A 226 8.67 4.17 -1.38
CA ALA A 226 8.49 5.01 -0.20
C ALA A 226 7.17 5.78 -0.30
N PHE A 227 6.69 6.31 0.83
CA PHE A 227 5.56 7.21 0.81
C PHE A 227 5.98 8.55 0.17
N LEU A 228 5.37 8.87 -0.97
CA LEU A 228 5.75 10.05 -1.74
C LEU A 228 4.98 11.29 -1.29
N ASP A 229 5.58 12.47 -1.48
CA ASP A 229 4.88 13.75 -1.32
C ASP A 229 3.62 13.78 -2.19
N ALA A 230 3.66 13.12 -3.35
CA ALA A 230 2.54 13.10 -4.26
C ALA A 230 1.40 12.17 -3.87
N PHE A 231 1.54 11.39 -2.81
CA PHE A 231 0.49 10.48 -2.35
C PHE A 231 -0.46 11.19 -1.38
N VAL A 232 -1.76 10.99 -1.61
CA VAL A 232 -2.83 11.45 -0.73
C VAL A 232 -3.53 10.23 -0.15
N PRO A 233 -3.37 9.92 1.15
CA PRO A 233 -3.98 8.73 1.74
C PRO A 233 -5.49 8.91 1.86
N LEU A 234 -6.24 7.94 1.35
CA LEU A 234 -7.70 7.91 1.32
C LEU A 234 -8.29 7.11 2.46
N ALA A 235 -7.71 5.94 2.71
CA ALA A 235 -8.18 4.97 3.68
C ALA A 235 -7.01 4.07 4.08
N GLY A 236 -7.01 3.59 5.32
CA GLY A 236 -5.98 2.68 5.79
C GLY A 236 -5.90 2.58 7.29
N ASP A 237 -4.90 1.83 7.73
CA ASP A 237 -4.52 1.63 9.13
C ASP A 237 -3.05 1.21 9.19
N ASP A 238 -2.34 1.60 10.24
CA ASP A 238 -0.96 1.17 10.54
C ASP A 238 0.04 1.18 9.35
N GLY A 239 0.06 2.28 8.58
CA GLY A 239 0.99 2.48 7.45
C GLY A 239 0.58 1.84 6.13
N ASP A 240 -0.52 1.08 6.13
CA ASP A 240 -1.08 0.46 4.94
C ASP A 240 -2.26 1.27 4.40
N PHE A 241 -2.12 1.83 3.19
CA PHE A 241 -3.07 2.80 2.65
C PHE A 241 -3.55 2.45 1.25
N TYR A 242 -4.79 2.87 0.96
CA TYR A 242 -5.13 3.28 -0.40
C TYR A 242 -4.78 4.75 -0.55
N VAL A 243 -4.00 5.09 -1.58
CA VAL A 243 -3.53 6.45 -1.85
C VAL A 243 -4.00 6.91 -3.22
N VAL A 244 -4.38 8.17 -3.36
CA VAL A 244 -4.45 8.83 -4.67
C VAL A 244 -3.06 9.29 -5.04
N ASP A 245 -2.63 8.88 -6.23
CA ASP A 245 -1.39 9.34 -6.81
C ASP A 245 -1.62 10.65 -7.57
N THR A 246 -1.09 11.74 -7.03
CA THR A 246 -1.20 13.08 -7.62
C THR A 246 0.02 13.50 -8.43
N ARG A 247 0.97 12.59 -8.70
CA ARG A 247 2.09 12.85 -9.63
C ARG A 247 1.55 13.25 -11.01
N PRO A 248 2.30 14.01 -11.80
CA PRO A 248 1.91 14.30 -13.17
C PRO A 248 1.90 13.02 -14.01
N GLY A 249 1.10 13.00 -15.08
CA GLY A 249 1.11 11.91 -16.06
C GLY A 249 -0.28 11.45 -16.47
N PRO A 250 -0.37 10.46 -17.38
CA PRO A 250 -1.65 9.98 -17.91
C PRO A 250 -2.58 9.36 -16.86
N LEU A 251 -2.02 8.84 -15.76
CA LEU A 251 -2.76 8.24 -14.65
C LEU A 251 -2.85 9.16 -13.43
N HIS A 252 -2.68 10.48 -13.61
CA HIS A 252 -2.84 11.44 -12.52
C HIS A 252 -4.24 11.30 -11.88
N GLY A 253 -4.27 10.97 -10.59
CA GLY A 253 -5.49 10.69 -9.84
C GLY A 253 -5.89 9.20 -9.79
N CYS A 254 -5.04 8.29 -10.24
CA CYS A 254 -5.23 6.86 -10.01
C CYS A 254 -5.14 6.54 -8.51
N VAL A 255 -5.73 5.41 -8.12
CA VAL A 255 -5.63 4.89 -6.76
C VAL A 255 -4.65 3.73 -6.75
N SER A 256 -3.66 3.83 -5.86
CA SER A 256 -2.67 2.80 -5.60
C SER A 256 -2.87 2.22 -4.21
N GLU A 257 -2.49 0.97 -4.05
CA GLU A 257 -2.25 0.36 -2.75
C GLU A 257 -0.82 0.69 -2.35
N PHE A 258 -0.62 1.23 -1.15
CA PHE A 258 0.67 1.49 -0.52
C PHE A 258 0.77 0.62 0.73
N LEU A 259 1.87 -0.12 0.86
CA LEU A 259 2.18 -0.95 2.01
C LEU A 259 3.16 -0.20 2.90
N ARG A 260 3.06 -0.38 4.22
CA ARG A 260 3.99 0.21 5.19
C ARG A 260 5.46 -0.12 4.88
N GLU A 261 5.69 -1.23 4.20
CA GLU A 261 6.99 -1.68 3.72
C GLU A 261 7.63 -0.78 2.66
N GLY A 262 6.89 0.16 2.09
CA GLY A 262 7.35 1.07 1.05
C GLY A 262 6.82 0.74 -0.34
N ASP A 263 6.22 -0.44 -0.54
CA ASP A 263 5.75 -0.85 -1.87
C ASP A 263 4.43 -0.19 -2.24
N SER A 264 4.37 0.40 -3.44
CA SER A 264 3.12 0.85 -4.03
C SER A 264 2.83 0.21 -5.37
N SER A 265 1.56 -0.13 -5.58
CA SER A 265 1.07 -0.67 -6.85
C SER A 265 -0.24 0.00 -7.26
N MET A 266 -0.31 0.44 -8.52
CA MET A 266 -1.53 1.01 -9.08
C MET A 266 -2.62 -0.06 -9.17
N ARG A 267 -3.82 0.25 -8.67
CA ARG A 267 -4.95 -0.69 -8.61
C ARG A 267 -6.15 -0.21 -9.43
N TRP A 268 -6.50 1.07 -9.30
CA TRP A 268 -7.66 1.65 -10.00
C TRP A 268 -7.27 2.89 -10.79
N PRO A 269 -7.77 3.06 -12.03
CA PRO A 269 -7.42 4.20 -12.85
C PRO A 269 -8.05 5.52 -12.37
N SER A 270 -9.03 5.46 -11.47
CA SER A 270 -9.64 6.63 -10.84
C SER A 270 -10.22 6.30 -9.45
N LEU A 271 -10.59 7.33 -8.70
CA LEU A 271 -11.28 7.18 -7.42
C LEU A 271 -12.71 6.68 -7.64
N ALA A 272 -13.40 7.17 -8.67
CA ALA A 272 -14.72 6.69 -9.04
C ALA A 272 -14.74 5.17 -9.33
N ASP A 273 -13.71 4.63 -9.98
CA ASP A 273 -13.59 3.20 -10.26
C ASP A 273 -13.40 2.38 -8.97
N MET A 274 -12.50 2.79 -8.07
CA MET A 274 -12.32 2.15 -6.76
C MET A 274 -13.63 2.12 -5.95
N VAL A 275 -14.31 3.27 -5.87
CA VAL A 275 -15.56 3.41 -5.11
C VAL A 275 -16.70 2.59 -5.74
N ALA A 276 -16.77 2.53 -7.06
CA ALA A 276 -17.76 1.72 -7.77
C ALA A 276 -17.58 0.23 -7.51
N GLU A 277 -16.34 -0.27 -7.57
CA GLU A 277 -16.00 -1.65 -7.25
C GLU A 277 -16.31 -1.97 -5.80
N LEU A 278 -15.92 -1.07 -4.88
CA LEU A 278 -16.16 -1.25 -3.45
C LEU A 278 -17.66 -1.33 -3.13
N ALA A 279 -18.46 -0.43 -3.72
CA ALA A 279 -19.91 -0.44 -3.56
C ALA A 279 -20.51 -1.74 -4.10
N GLN A 280 -20.05 -2.21 -5.25
CA GLN A 280 -20.50 -3.49 -5.81
C GLN A 280 -20.13 -4.66 -4.90
N SER A 281 -18.91 -4.69 -4.38
CA SER A 281 -18.44 -5.72 -3.47
C SER A 281 -19.31 -5.79 -2.22
N LEU A 282 -19.50 -4.67 -1.51
CA LEU A 282 -20.31 -4.59 -0.29
C LEU A 282 -21.79 -4.94 -0.51
N GLU A 283 -22.36 -4.60 -1.67
CA GLU A 283 -23.76 -4.89 -1.98
C GLU A 283 -24.01 -6.33 -2.42
N THR A 284 -23.00 -7.00 -3.01
CA THR A 284 -23.19 -8.31 -3.67
C THR A 284 -22.39 -9.45 -3.04
N GLY A 285 -21.47 -9.16 -2.12
CA GLY A 285 -20.55 -10.14 -1.55
C GLY A 285 -19.46 -10.60 -2.54
N ARG A 286 -19.23 -9.85 -3.63
CA ARG A 286 -18.16 -10.15 -4.59
C ARG A 286 -16.81 -9.66 -4.05
N PRO A 287 -15.68 -10.24 -4.49
CA PRO A 287 -14.36 -9.74 -4.11
C PRO A 287 -14.14 -8.28 -4.52
N PHE A 288 -13.47 -7.53 -3.64
CA PHE A 288 -12.87 -6.22 -3.86
C PHE A 288 -11.35 -6.38 -3.93
N ALA A 289 -10.70 -5.66 -4.84
CA ALA A 289 -9.25 -5.76 -5.08
C ALA A 289 -8.82 -7.24 -5.26
N ASP A 290 -9.57 -7.96 -6.10
CA ASP A 290 -9.44 -9.37 -6.46
C ASP A 290 -9.69 -10.40 -5.35
N ILE A 291 -9.29 -10.14 -4.10
CA ILE A 291 -9.21 -11.17 -3.06
C ILE A 291 -10.13 -10.94 -1.86
N TRP A 292 -10.56 -9.70 -1.61
CA TRP A 292 -11.23 -9.36 -0.36
C TRP A 292 -12.75 -9.51 -0.46
N VAL A 293 -13.30 -10.46 0.27
CA VAL A 293 -14.75 -10.70 0.34
C VAL A 293 -15.31 -10.00 1.57
N PRO A 294 -16.34 -9.15 1.41
CA PRO A 294 -16.98 -8.52 2.54
C PRO A 294 -17.98 -9.46 3.21
N ALA A 295 -17.99 -9.44 4.53
CA ALA A 295 -19.08 -9.94 5.36
C ALA A 295 -19.51 -8.86 6.37
N VAL A 296 -20.63 -9.09 7.05
CA VAL A 296 -21.13 -8.18 8.09
C VAL A 296 -21.13 -8.93 9.41
N ASP A 297 -20.40 -8.42 10.39
CA ASP A 297 -20.35 -8.93 11.76
C ASP A 297 -20.64 -7.81 12.76
N ASP A 298 -21.50 -8.08 13.75
CA ASP A 298 -22.09 -7.12 14.72
C ASP A 298 -22.44 -5.74 14.13
N GLY A 299 -22.96 -5.72 12.90
CA GLY A 299 -23.27 -4.47 12.21
C GLY A 299 -22.02 -3.65 11.87
N SER A 300 -20.97 -4.32 11.37
CA SER A 300 -19.79 -3.70 10.80
C SER A 300 -19.23 -4.58 9.67
N PRO A 301 -18.70 -3.98 8.60
CA PRO A 301 -17.98 -4.74 7.57
C PRO A 301 -16.75 -5.41 8.16
N VAL A 302 -16.62 -6.71 7.91
CA VAL A 302 -15.40 -7.49 8.09
C VAL A 302 -14.96 -8.03 6.73
N TRP A 303 -13.68 -8.26 6.56
CA TRP A 303 -13.07 -8.60 5.28
C TRP A 303 -12.24 -9.87 5.42
N ASP A 304 -12.56 -10.87 4.60
CA ASP A 304 -11.82 -12.13 4.50
C ASP A 304 -11.17 -12.23 3.13
N THR A 305 -10.09 -13.00 3.01
CA THR A 305 -9.52 -13.36 1.71
C THR A 305 -10.22 -14.62 1.16
N GLN A 306 -10.45 -14.68 -0.16
CA GLN A 306 -10.86 -15.93 -0.82
C GLN A 306 -9.88 -17.09 -0.62
#